data_AF-A0A386WS84-F1
#
_entry.id   AF-A0A386WS84-F1
#
_cell.length_a   1.000
_cell.length_b   1.000
_cell.length_c   1.000
_cell.angle_alpha   90.00
_cell.angle_beta   90.00
_cell.angle_gamma   90.00
#
_symmetry.space_group_name_H-M   'P 1'
#
loop_
_entity.id
_entity.type
_entity.pdbx_description
1 polymer ?
#
loop_
_entity_poly.entity_id
_entity_poly.type
_entity_poly.pdbx_seq_one_letter_code
_entity_poly.pdbx_strand_id
1 'polypeptide(L)'
;MRTAVTLNGADNVGKTTNARWLASAMPDVEFTGTVDRWDRRWAEVSRRDFSQWWFVDSTTDEHIDLVFSSHAARCAGGGPLALEDRGWPMLVATCAATAAVKNGTSTAEALAHVEARARRYAPAPRRELHLLLRHSDQPVAEAHHAVAREPVPATERYVEYQRRLAEAIDLQVDGGEYEAMVVRGDRPLLDVQREIREALTQLDVPVVPLPPDRIQHLWVLAGMSESGKSTVGQLLRTEHTATRLKIGYLMQLAADRPGVADPYREWDELTQAQMLTEEILRFAALNPGSHRISLESAHRFDATAHLRRIWGERCEIVFLRLPDGLRAQRATETMESLSARDAIKRSRGADRIASIADTVIDNGRSLAALKPAVTEVVHRRSGARVPPHADTAIPEALQPVLADCVARLTDSETALVAATGSLAHQGWQSGWSDIDLLVVRDTLPLHWLQTRRVPQSGPAGEKIALSSFTTREMLTGLVPPRVLHAVRQIAHDGRGLLYRRSNLVLNAFDAPTDDRASRSELPLVAMVLRRLAAKPEPDIRAVYKHVVLIMKIILRADGVNLDASEEVRLAFTTSHPDADIDLPAVTEVSDDRWRQDESLSHRVRGAAAKILAYHDVLGCSVASNTPQTEGSDLR
;
A
#
# COMPACT_ATOMS: atom_id res chain seq x y z
N MET A 1 -17.78 -0.24 41.13
CA MET A 1 -16.35 -0.39 41.50
C MET A 1 -15.56 0.53 40.58
N ARG A 2 -14.60 1.32 41.08
CA ARG A 2 -13.75 2.16 40.22
C ARG A 2 -12.82 1.27 39.40
N THR A 3 -12.60 1.61 38.13
CA THR A 3 -11.71 0.91 37.22
C THR A 3 -10.65 1.87 36.70
N ALA A 4 -9.39 1.45 36.68
CA ALA A 4 -8.28 2.19 36.09
C ALA A 4 -7.63 1.37 34.99
N VAL A 5 -7.52 1.95 33.80
CA VAL A 5 -6.76 1.40 32.68
C VAL A 5 -5.45 2.14 32.61
N THR A 6 -4.35 1.41 32.56
CA THR A 6 -3.01 2.01 32.51
C THR A 6 -2.28 1.54 31.26
N LEU A 7 -1.63 2.48 30.57
CA LEU A 7 -0.71 2.15 29.48
C LEU A 7 0.72 2.20 30.00
N ASN A 8 1.40 1.05 29.94
CA ASN A 8 2.72 0.79 30.50
C ASN A 8 3.74 0.54 29.38
N GLY A 9 5.03 0.56 29.72
CA GLY A 9 6.12 0.31 28.78
C GLY A 9 7.30 1.26 28.92
N ALA A 10 8.39 0.94 28.24
CA ALA A 10 9.60 1.75 28.20
C ALA A 10 9.37 3.15 27.62
N ASP A 11 10.35 4.02 27.73
CA ASP A 11 10.23 5.36 27.16
C ASP A 11 10.19 5.32 25.63
N ASN A 12 9.59 6.34 25.01
CA ASN A 12 9.44 6.46 23.56
C ASN A 12 8.63 5.34 22.85
N VAL A 13 7.99 4.45 23.60
CA VAL A 13 7.07 3.42 23.05
C VAL A 13 5.73 3.99 22.55
N GLY A 14 5.38 5.21 22.96
CA GLY A 14 4.19 5.94 22.49
C GLY A 14 2.97 5.82 23.40
N LYS A 15 3.17 5.55 24.70
CA LYS A 15 2.10 5.45 25.73
C LYS A 15 1.16 6.65 25.71
N THR A 16 1.69 7.85 25.93
CA THR A 16 0.91 9.09 26.01
C THR A 16 0.14 9.38 24.71
N THR A 17 0.73 9.09 23.55
CA THR A 17 0.09 9.26 22.24
C THR A 17 -1.13 8.34 22.09
N ASN A 18 -0.97 7.06 22.43
CA ASN A 18 -2.08 6.10 22.39
C ASN A 18 -3.13 6.42 23.46
N ALA A 19 -2.72 6.82 24.67
CA ALA A 19 -3.63 7.18 25.74
C ALA A 19 -4.58 8.32 25.34
N ARG A 20 -4.02 9.39 24.74
CA ARG A 20 -4.83 10.52 24.27
C ARG A 20 -5.82 10.11 23.18
N TRP A 21 -5.41 9.28 22.23
CA TRP A 21 -6.31 8.78 21.18
C TRP A 21 -7.34 7.77 21.71
N LEU A 22 -6.98 7.02 22.75
CA LEU A 22 -7.88 6.08 23.39
C LEU A 22 -8.95 6.83 24.20
N ALA A 23 -8.57 7.92 24.87
CA ALA A 23 -9.49 8.75 25.64
C ALA A 23 -10.68 9.24 24.80
N SER A 24 -10.46 9.62 23.53
CA SER A 24 -11.54 10.05 22.64
C SER A 24 -12.52 8.93 22.25
N ALA A 25 -12.19 7.67 22.54
CA ALA A 25 -13.00 6.50 22.22
C ALA A 25 -13.60 5.82 23.46
N MET A 26 -13.33 6.33 24.67
CA MET A 26 -13.88 5.78 25.90
C MET A 26 -14.88 6.80 26.48
N PRO A 27 -16.19 6.51 26.43
CA PRO A 27 -17.20 7.38 27.05
C PRO A 27 -16.92 7.54 28.55
N ASP A 28 -17.11 8.74 29.08
CA ASP A 28 -16.99 9.07 30.50
C ASP A 28 -15.63 8.78 31.15
N VAL A 29 -14.59 8.52 30.34
CA VAL A 29 -13.24 8.32 30.86
C VAL A 29 -12.64 9.63 31.35
N GLU A 30 -12.01 9.58 32.51
CA GLU A 30 -11.14 10.66 32.97
C GLU A 30 -9.69 10.33 32.60
N PHE A 31 -9.10 11.14 31.71
CA PHE A 31 -7.67 11.03 31.42
C PHE A 31 -6.86 11.73 32.51
N THR A 32 -6.43 10.97 33.52
CA THR A 32 -5.72 11.49 34.71
C THR A 32 -4.23 11.75 34.45
N GLY A 33 -3.69 11.23 33.35
CA GLY A 33 -2.34 11.51 32.88
C GLY A 33 -1.22 10.95 33.77
N THR A 34 -0.09 11.65 33.77
CA THR A 34 1.14 11.31 34.50
C THR A 34 1.04 11.64 35.99
N VAL A 35 1.79 10.91 36.82
CA VAL A 35 1.78 11.09 38.29
C VAL A 35 2.33 12.44 38.75
N ASP A 36 3.14 13.10 37.92
CA ASP A 36 3.77 14.40 38.23
C ASP A 36 2.78 15.54 38.51
N ARG A 37 1.56 15.44 37.99
CA ARG A 37 0.48 16.41 38.20
C ARG A 37 -0.16 16.34 39.59
N TRP A 38 0.11 15.28 40.34
CA TRP A 38 -0.63 14.94 41.56
C TRP A 38 0.15 15.24 42.85
N ASP A 39 1.40 15.66 42.74
CA ASP A 39 2.21 16.13 43.89
C ASP A 39 3.01 17.38 43.50
N ARG A 40 2.83 18.46 44.27
CA ARG A 40 3.53 19.75 44.05
C ARG A 40 5.05 19.65 44.11
N ARG A 41 5.60 18.63 44.79
CA ARG A 41 7.05 18.40 44.89
C ARG A 41 7.69 18.15 43.53
N TRP A 42 6.94 17.65 42.54
CA TRP A 42 7.43 17.53 41.17
C TRP A 42 7.86 18.87 40.58
N ALA A 43 7.08 19.94 40.81
CA ALA A 43 7.44 21.28 40.32
C ALA A 43 8.72 21.82 40.96
N GLU A 44 9.07 21.39 42.17
CA GLU A 44 10.30 21.79 42.86
C GLU A 44 11.52 21.08 42.26
N VAL A 45 11.42 19.78 42.00
CA VAL A 45 12.53 19.00 41.40
C VAL A 45 12.72 19.28 39.91
N SER A 46 11.65 19.58 39.16
CA SER A 46 11.73 19.91 37.73
C SER A 46 12.31 21.29 37.42
N ARG A 47 12.36 22.21 38.40
CA ARG A 47 13.02 23.53 38.24
C ARG A 47 14.54 23.45 38.30
N ARG A 48 15.08 22.37 38.86
CA ARG A 48 16.52 22.07 38.89
C ARG A 48 16.88 21.24 37.66
N ASP A 49 18.14 20.82 37.54
CA ASP A 49 18.50 19.77 36.59
C ASP A 49 17.78 18.47 37.01
N PHE A 50 16.66 18.18 36.36
CA PHE A 50 15.79 17.07 36.69
C PHE A 50 16.52 15.72 36.54
N SER A 51 17.37 15.58 35.52
CA SER A 51 18.17 14.38 35.31
C SER A 51 19.19 14.19 36.44
N GLN A 52 19.83 15.28 36.87
CA GLN A 52 20.75 15.26 38.01
C GLN A 52 20.04 14.84 39.30
N TRP A 53 18.86 15.39 39.59
CA TRP A 53 18.08 14.96 40.76
C TRP A 53 17.67 13.49 40.67
N TRP A 54 17.18 13.06 39.51
CA TRP A 54 16.67 11.71 39.27
C TRP A 54 17.75 10.64 39.51
N PHE A 55 18.95 10.84 38.95
CA PHE A 55 20.02 9.84 38.95
C PHE A 55 21.10 10.04 40.00
N VAL A 56 21.22 11.22 40.62
CA VAL A 56 22.36 11.52 41.50
C VAL A 56 21.91 12.06 42.85
N ASP A 57 21.18 13.18 42.87
CA ASP A 57 21.01 13.93 44.12
C ASP A 57 19.94 13.31 45.05
N SER A 58 18.97 12.58 44.50
CA SER A 58 17.96 11.88 45.30
C SER A 58 18.49 10.57 45.88
N THR A 59 17.89 10.10 46.96
CA THR A 59 18.01 8.70 47.42
C THR A 59 16.95 7.82 46.76
N THR A 60 17.10 6.49 46.84
CA THR A 60 16.05 5.56 46.38
C THR A 60 14.75 5.74 47.17
N ASP A 61 14.84 5.96 48.49
CA ASP A 61 13.67 6.13 49.35
C ASP A 61 12.90 7.42 49.05
N GLU A 62 13.60 8.53 48.78
CA GLU A 62 12.96 9.79 48.36
C GLU A 62 12.25 9.66 47.01
N HIS A 63 12.84 8.91 46.08
CA HIS A 63 12.26 8.65 44.78
C HIS A 63 10.97 7.83 44.89
N ILE A 64 11.02 6.72 45.65
CA ILE A 64 9.84 5.88 45.93
C ILE A 64 8.76 6.72 46.61
N ASP A 65 9.12 7.51 47.64
CA ASP A 65 8.15 8.34 48.35
C ASP A 65 7.45 9.33 47.42
N LEU A 66 8.19 10.05 46.58
CA LEU A 66 7.60 11.01 45.64
C LEU A 66 6.69 10.31 44.63
N VAL A 67 7.16 9.24 43.97
CA VAL A 67 6.40 8.54 42.93
C VAL A 67 5.12 7.91 43.49
N PHE A 68 5.21 7.19 44.60
CA PHE A 68 4.08 6.42 45.11
C PHE A 68 3.08 7.24 45.91
N SER A 69 3.50 8.32 46.58
CA SER A 69 2.55 9.30 47.14
C SER A 69 1.75 10.02 46.04
N SER A 70 2.41 10.36 44.92
CA SER A 70 1.76 10.93 43.74
C SER A 70 0.76 9.95 43.11
N HIS A 71 1.13 8.67 43.02
CA HIS A 71 0.24 7.61 42.55
C HIS A 71 -0.98 7.45 43.48
N ALA A 72 -0.77 7.40 44.80
CA ALA A 72 -1.87 7.32 45.76
C ALA A 72 -2.84 8.52 45.66
N ALA A 73 -2.30 9.73 45.47
CA ALA A 73 -3.11 10.93 45.22
C ALA A 73 -3.91 10.84 43.91
N ARG A 74 -3.29 10.36 42.82
CA ARG A 74 -3.97 10.11 41.54
C ARG A 74 -5.11 9.09 41.68
N CYS A 75 -4.88 8.00 42.40
CA CYS A 75 -5.88 6.96 42.65
C CYS A 75 -7.09 7.49 43.45
N ALA A 76 -6.85 8.40 44.40
CA ALA A 76 -7.90 9.01 45.20
C ALA A 76 -8.76 9.99 44.38
N GLY A 77 -8.10 10.79 43.52
CA GLY A 77 -8.74 11.83 42.73
C GLY A 77 -9.41 11.37 41.44
N GLY A 78 -9.06 10.20 40.90
CA GLY A 78 -9.63 9.70 39.65
C GLY A 78 -11.11 9.31 39.73
N GLY A 79 -11.82 9.51 38.63
CA GLY A 79 -13.22 9.16 38.44
C GLY A 79 -13.52 7.66 38.39
N PRO A 80 -14.77 7.28 38.07
CA PRO A 80 -15.22 5.88 38.01
C PRO A 80 -14.43 5.02 37.01
N LEU A 81 -14.04 5.61 35.88
CA LEU A 81 -13.20 5.02 34.85
C LEU A 81 -12.04 5.97 34.55
N ALA A 82 -10.82 5.59 34.94
CA ALA A 82 -9.63 6.40 34.75
C ALA A 82 -8.73 5.79 33.66
N LEU A 83 -8.17 6.64 32.79
CA LEU A 83 -7.10 6.27 31.88
C LEU A 83 -5.80 6.96 32.30
N GLU A 84 -4.79 6.16 32.64
CA GLU A 84 -3.58 6.64 33.30
C GLU A 84 -2.33 6.38 32.46
N ASP A 85 -1.39 7.33 32.50
CA ASP A 85 -0.04 7.13 31.96
C ASP A 85 0.80 6.46 33.05
N ARG A 86 1.21 5.20 32.79
CA ARG A 86 1.90 4.28 33.73
C ARG A 86 1.08 3.90 34.96
N GLY A 87 0.83 2.61 35.14
CA GLY A 87 0.21 2.00 36.32
C GLY A 87 1.23 1.56 37.37
N TRP A 88 0.75 0.93 38.44
CA TRP A 88 1.59 0.45 39.53
C TRP A 88 2.82 -0.36 39.07
N PRO A 89 2.70 -1.39 38.20
CA PRO A 89 3.86 -2.18 37.77
C PRO A 89 4.94 -1.32 37.11
N MET A 90 4.54 -0.38 36.26
CA MET A 90 5.49 0.48 35.55
C MET A 90 6.17 1.50 36.46
N LEU A 91 5.48 2.00 37.50
CA LEU A 91 6.08 2.87 38.51
C LEU A 91 7.10 2.12 39.37
N VAL A 92 6.78 0.88 39.73
CA VAL A 92 7.71 -0.05 40.39
C VAL A 92 8.95 -0.28 39.51
N ALA A 93 8.77 -0.65 38.24
CA ALA A 93 9.86 -0.90 37.30
C ALA A 93 10.74 0.34 37.11
N THR A 94 10.13 1.53 37.02
CA THR A 94 10.83 2.82 36.89
C THR A 94 11.72 3.10 38.11
N CYS A 95 11.18 2.92 39.31
CA CYS A 95 11.93 3.09 40.56
C CYS A 95 13.03 2.03 40.70
N ALA A 96 12.75 0.78 40.33
CA ALA A 96 13.70 -0.33 40.38
C ALA A 96 14.87 -0.13 39.42
N ALA A 97 14.61 0.27 38.18
CA ALA A 97 15.65 0.61 37.22
C ALA A 97 16.52 1.77 37.71
N THR A 98 15.90 2.81 38.26
CA THR A 98 16.61 3.95 38.84
C THR A 98 17.47 3.53 40.04
N ALA A 99 16.94 2.69 40.93
CA ALA A 99 17.67 2.17 42.08
C ALA A 99 18.84 1.25 41.67
N ALA A 100 18.65 0.38 40.67
CA ALA A 100 19.70 -0.49 40.15
C ALA A 100 20.88 0.33 39.59
N VAL A 101 20.60 1.39 38.83
CA VAL A 101 21.63 2.32 38.31
C VAL A 101 22.35 3.04 39.45
N LYS A 102 21.60 3.57 40.43
CA LYS A 102 22.15 4.39 41.52
C LYS A 102 22.97 3.60 42.53
N ASN A 103 22.48 2.42 42.89
CA ASN A 103 23.03 1.61 43.97
C ASN A 103 23.96 0.50 43.46
N GLY A 104 24.04 0.30 42.14
CA GLY A 104 24.86 -0.76 41.54
C GLY A 104 24.38 -2.18 41.83
N THR A 105 23.09 -2.35 42.16
CA THR A 105 22.48 -3.66 42.48
C THR A 105 21.93 -4.33 41.22
N SER A 106 21.61 -5.63 41.31
CA SER A 106 20.89 -6.29 40.21
C SER A 106 19.47 -5.73 40.08
N THR A 107 18.90 -5.85 38.87
CA THR A 107 17.53 -5.40 38.57
C THR A 107 16.50 -6.15 39.43
N ALA A 108 16.69 -7.46 39.63
CA ALA A 108 15.79 -8.29 40.45
C ALA A 108 15.81 -7.88 41.93
N GLU A 109 16.99 -7.62 42.51
CA GLU A 109 17.12 -7.15 43.90
C GLU A 109 16.49 -5.75 44.07
N ALA A 110 16.73 -4.85 43.12
CA ALA A 110 16.14 -3.51 43.14
C ALA A 110 14.62 -3.58 43.03
N LEU A 111 14.08 -4.46 42.19
CA LEU A 111 12.65 -4.67 42.02
C LEU A 111 11.99 -5.14 43.32
N ALA A 112 12.52 -6.20 43.93
CA ALA A 112 12.02 -6.73 45.21
C ALA A 112 12.09 -5.68 46.33
N HIS A 113 13.17 -4.89 46.38
CA HIS A 113 13.33 -3.81 47.35
C HIS A 113 12.27 -2.71 47.18
N VAL A 114 12.07 -2.24 45.94
CA VAL A 114 11.10 -1.19 45.61
C VAL A 114 9.68 -1.66 45.91
N GLU A 115 9.31 -2.89 45.52
CA GLU A 115 7.99 -3.46 45.79
C GLU A 115 7.69 -3.51 47.29
N ALA A 116 8.63 -4.02 48.09
CA ALA A 116 8.48 -4.10 49.53
C ALA A 116 8.23 -2.71 50.16
N ARG A 117 8.95 -1.69 49.68
CA ARG A 117 8.81 -0.30 50.16
C ARG A 117 7.53 0.37 49.64
N ALA A 118 7.15 0.13 48.40
CA ALA A 118 5.99 0.73 47.75
C ALA A 118 4.68 0.33 48.44
N ARG A 119 4.58 -0.89 49.00
CA ARG A 119 3.37 -1.40 49.69
C ARG A 119 2.74 -0.45 50.70
N ARG A 120 3.53 0.43 51.35
CA ARG A 120 2.99 1.42 52.31
C ARG A 120 2.09 2.49 51.66
N TYR A 121 2.11 2.61 50.34
CA TYR A 121 1.30 3.53 49.54
C TYR A 121 0.24 2.81 48.70
N ALA A 122 -0.02 1.53 48.98
CA ALA A 122 -1.01 0.76 48.23
C ALA A 122 -2.35 1.54 48.23
N PRO A 123 -2.90 1.86 47.05
CA PRO A 123 -4.10 2.67 46.96
C PRO A 123 -5.32 1.93 47.52
N ALA A 124 -6.41 2.66 47.74
CA ALA A 124 -7.70 2.06 48.07
C ALA A 124 -8.11 1.02 46.99
N PRO A 125 -8.87 -0.04 47.35
CA PRO A 125 -9.22 -1.09 46.41
C PRO A 125 -9.97 -0.55 45.17
N ARG A 126 -9.37 -0.70 43.99
CA ARG A 126 -9.97 -0.45 42.68
C ARG A 126 -9.53 -1.55 41.71
N ARG A 127 -10.29 -1.76 40.64
CA ARG A 127 -9.89 -2.68 39.57
C ARG A 127 -8.86 -1.96 38.71
N GLU A 128 -7.61 -2.41 38.72
CA GLU A 128 -6.58 -1.92 37.82
C GLU A 128 -6.41 -2.91 36.68
N LEU A 129 -6.23 -2.38 35.46
CA LEU A 129 -5.92 -3.12 34.26
C LEU A 129 -4.68 -2.50 33.63
N HIS A 130 -3.62 -3.29 33.51
CA HIS A 130 -2.30 -2.93 33.06
C HIS A 130 -2.04 -3.48 31.66
N LEU A 131 -2.11 -2.59 30.67
CA LEU A 131 -1.74 -2.89 29.30
C LEU A 131 -0.27 -2.51 29.09
N LEU A 132 0.54 -3.42 28.59
CA LEU A 132 1.95 -3.20 28.29
C LEU A 132 2.16 -2.92 26.80
N LEU A 133 2.80 -1.80 26.48
CA LEU A 133 3.32 -1.52 25.15
C LEU A 133 4.83 -1.79 25.16
N ARG A 134 5.32 -2.61 24.22
CA ARG A 134 6.75 -2.89 24.03
C ARG A 134 7.20 -2.52 22.63
N HIS A 135 8.46 -2.15 22.43
CA HIS A 135 9.09 -2.19 21.11
C HIS A 135 9.41 -3.62 20.67
N SER A 136 9.88 -4.46 21.60
CA SER A 136 10.40 -5.80 21.35
C SER A 136 10.14 -6.71 22.55
N ASP A 137 10.01 -8.01 22.30
CA ASP A 137 9.96 -9.05 23.32
C ASP A 137 11.35 -9.29 23.95
N GLN A 138 12.44 -9.02 23.23
CA GLN A 138 13.80 -9.07 23.76
C GLN A 138 14.17 -7.79 24.55
N PRO A 139 14.59 -7.88 25.84
CA PRO A 139 14.92 -6.71 26.67
C PRO A 139 16.03 -5.82 26.11
N VAL A 140 17.08 -6.42 25.52
CA VAL A 140 18.19 -5.65 24.94
C VAL A 140 17.72 -4.82 23.75
N ALA A 141 16.86 -5.39 22.89
CA ALA A 141 16.29 -4.68 21.77
C ALA A 141 15.29 -3.61 22.22
N GLU A 142 14.49 -3.89 23.27
CA GLU A 142 13.57 -2.92 23.88
C GLU A 142 14.31 -1.64 24.31
N ALA A 143 15.39 -1.81 25.09
CA ALA A 143 16.21 -0.70 25.57
C ALA A 143 16.86 0.07 24.41
N HIS A 144 17.39 -0.65 23.42
CA HIS A 144 17.99 -0.03 22.23
C HIS A 144 16.97 0.83 21.47
N HIS A 145 15.73 0.35 21.27
CA HIS A 145 14.69 1.11 20.60
C HIS A 145 14.25 2.36 21.37
N ALA A 146 14.17 2.28 22.70
CA ALA A 146 13.84 3.42 23.55
C ALA A 146 14.89 4.53 23.42
N VAL A 147 16.18 4.15 23.48
CA VAL A 147 17.32 5.07 23.34
C VAL A 147 17.44 5.65 21.94
N ALA A 148 17.27 4.83 20.89
CA ALA A 148 17.43 5.25 19.50
C ALA A 148 16.43 6.34 19.06
N ARG A 149 15.37 6.55 19.84
CA ARG A 149 14.31 7.53 19.60
C ARG A 149 14.49 8.82 20.39
N GLU A 150 15.57 8.95 21.16
CA GLU A 150 15.92 10.20 21.80
C GLU A 150 16.36 11.25 20.76
N PRO A 151 15.89 12.50 20.88
CA PRO A 151 16.25 13.58 19.95
C PRO A 151 17.71 14.03 20.09
N VAL A 152 18.34 13.74 21.23
CA VAL A 152 19.72 14.11 21.58
C VAL A 152 20.46 12.83 21.98
N PRO A 153 21.77 12.71 21.69
CA PRO A 153 22.55 11.56 22.14
C PRO A 153 22.35 11.31 23.65
N ALA A 154 21.88 10.10 23.96
CA ALA A 154 21.66 9.68 25.33
C ALA A 154 22.98 9.61 26.12
N THR A 155 22.92 9.96 27.40
CA THR A 155 24.04 9.73 28.32
C THR A 155 24.19 8.24 28.63
N GLU A 156 25.40 7.78 28.97
CA GLU A 156 25.64 6.38 29.37
C GLU A 156 24.71 5.93 30.51
N ARG A 157 24.42 6.82 31.47
CA ARG A 157 23.49 6.54 32.56
C ARG A 157 22.06 6.31 32.07
N TYR A 158 21.59 7.12 31.12
CA TYR A 158 20.26 6.93 30.56
C TYR A 158 20.16 5.64 29.74
N VAL A 159 21.22 5.29 29.00
CA VAL A 159 21.30 4.01 28.29
C VAL A 159 21.21 2.83 29.27
N GLU A 160 22.02 2.86 30.34
CA GLU A 160 21.97 1.81 31.37
C GLU A 160 20.61 1.77 32.07
N TYR A 161 20.00 2.93 32.36
CA TYR A 161 18.64 3.01 32.91
C TYR A 161 17.61 2.32 32.00
N GLN A 162 17.62 2.59 30.69
CA GLN A 162 16.69 1.92 29.76
C GLN A 162 16.93 0.41 29.69
N ARG A 163 18.19 -0.05 29.81
CA ARG A 163 18.50 -1.48 29.91
C ARG A 163 17.91 -2.11 31.18
N ARG A 164 18.11 -1.47 32.33
CA ARG A 164 17.55 -1.92 33.62
C ARG A 164 16.03 -1.87 33.63
N LEU A 165 15.44 -0.88 32.98
CA LEU A 165 13.99 -0.77 32.85
C LEU A 165 13.42 -1.89 31.98
N ALA A 166 14.05 -2.19 30.85
CA ALA A 166 13.64 -3.31 29.99
C ALA A 166 13.74 -4.65 30.73
N GLU A 167 14.82 -4.89 31.49
CA GLU A 167 14.97 -6.07 32.34
C GLU A 167 13.88 -6.15 33.43
N ALA A 168 13.55 -5.03 34.08
CA ALA A 168 12.51 -4.99 35.10
C ALA A 168 11.11 -5.28 34.51
N ILE A 169 10.81 -4.74 33.34
CA ILE A 169 9.57 -5.02 32.61
C ILE A 169 9.49 -6.51 32.26
N ASP A 170 10.60 -7.12 31.82
CA ASP A 170 10.62 -8.53 31.44
C ASP A 170 10.34 -9.45 32.63
N LEU A 171 10.97 -9.18 33.79
CA LEU A 171 10.68 -9.88 35.04
C LEU A 171 9.20 -9.77 35.46
N GLN A 172 8.58 -8.61 35.23
CA GLN A 172 7.16 -8.39 35.52
C GLN A 172 6.24 -9.11 34.53
N VAL A 173 6.65 -9.22 33.26
CA VAL A 173 5.93 -10.02 32.25
C VAL A 173 5.94 -11.49 32.66
N ASP A 174 7.10 -12.03 33.06
CA ASP A 174 7.22 -13.40 33.58
C ASP A 174 6.39 -13.62 34.85
N GLY A 175 6.24 -12.56 35.67
CA GLY A 175 5.40 -12.54 36.86
C GLY A 175 3.89 -12.43 36.60
N GLY A 176 3.46 -12.12 35.36
CA GLY A 176 2.05 -11.98 35.01
C GLY A 176 1.41 -10.65 35.46
N GLU A 177 2.19 -9.58 35.59
CA GLU A 177 1.74 -8.26 36.08
C GLU A 177 0.88 -7.47 35.07
N TYR A 178 0.68 -7.98 33.86
CA TYR A 178 0.00 -7.29 32.76
C TYR A 178 -1.10 -8.17 32.14
N GLU A 179 -2.31 -7.62 32.00
CA GLU A 179 -3.47 -8.32 31.45
C GLU A 179 -3.43 -8.44 29.93
N ALA A 180 -2.76 -7.51 29.26
CA ALA A 180 -2.54 -7.57 27.82
C ALA A 180 -1.22 -6.91 27.42
N MET A 181 -0.63 -7.40 26.34
CA MET A 181 0.64 -6.92 25.81
C MET A 181 0.52 -6.64 24.31
N VAL A 182 1.03 -5.49 23.88
CA VAL A 182 1.06 -5.05 22.48
C VAL A 182 2.51 -4.74 22.11
N VAL A 183 3.09 -5.57 21.24
CA VAL A 183 4.47 -5.39 20.75
C VAL A 183 4.45 -4.47 19.52
N ARG A 184 4.73 -3.19 19.71
CA ARG A 184 4.70 -2.17 18.65
C ARG A 184 5.71 -2.42 17.55
N GLY A 185 6.98 -2.67 17.85
CA GLY A 185 8.07 -2.66 16.86
C GLY A 185 8.07 -1.38 16.01
N ASP A 186 8.08 -1.57 14.68
CA ASP A 186 7.94 -0.52 13.67
C ASP A 186 6.53 -0.42 13.08
N ARG A 187 5.54 -1.07 13.72
CA ARG A 187 4.17 -1.08 13.24
C ARG A 187 3.54 0.32 13.29
N PRO A 188 2.63 0.64 12.33
CA PRO A 188 1.88 1.89 12.31
C PRO A 188 1.11 2.13 13.62
N LEU A 189 0.91 3.40 13.99
CA LEU A 189 0.15 3.74 15.20
C LEU A 189 -1.31 3.25 15.12
N LEU A 190 -1.89 3.20 13.91
CA LEU A 190 -3.25 2.70 13.70
C LEU A 190 -3.42 1.24 14.16
N ASP A 191 -2.44 0.38 13.85
CA ASP A 191 -2.51 -1.05 14.16
C ASP A 191 -2.35 -1.26 15.67
N VAL A 192 -1.42 -0.53 16.30
CA VAL A 192 -1.26 -0.52 17.77
C VAL A 192 -2.54 -0.07 18.48
N GLN A 193 -3.15 1.03 18.01
CA GLN A 193 -4.37 1.56 18.60
C GLN A 193 -5.54 0.58 18.47
N ARG A 194 -5.61 -0.16 17.36
CA ARG A 194 -6.62 -1.20 17.16
C ARG A 194 -6.46 -2.33 18.18
N GLU A 195 -5.26 -2.85 18.34
CA GLU A 195 -4.97 -3.91 19.32
C GLU A 195 -5.27 -3.47 20.76
N ILE A 196 -4.93 -2.23 21.13
CA ILE A 196 -5.28 -1.68 22.45
C ILE A 196 -6.79 -1.70 22.67
N ARG A 197 -7.58 -1.21 21.69
CA ARG A 197 -9.05 -1.17 21.81
C ARG A 197 -9.68 -2.57 21.81
N GLU A 198 -9.11 -3.50 21.05
CA GLU A 198 -9.54 -4.91 21.05
C GLU A 198 -9.25 -5.58 22.39
N ALA A 199 -8.05 -5.40 22.96
CA ALA A 199 -7.70 -5.92 24.28
C ALA A 199 -8.63 -5.36 25.37
N LEU A 200 -8.92 -4.05 25.35
CA LEU A 200 -9.85 -3.43 26.30
C LEU A 200 -11.28 -3.96 26.16
N THR A 201 -11.72 -4.21 24.92
CA THR A 201 -13.03 -4.85 24.68
C THR A 201 -13.09 -6.25 25.28
N GLN A 202 -12.01 -7.05 25.12
CA GLN A 202 -11.91 -8.40 25.70
C GLN A 202 -11.84 -8.39 27.24
N LEU A 203 -11.37 -7.30 27.84
CA LEU A 203 -11.30 -7.09 29.29
C LEU A 203 -12.58 -6.46 29.88
N ASP A 204 -13.67 -6.39 29.11
CA ASP A 204 -14.94 -5.77 29.49
C ASP A 204 -14.79 -4.29 29.91
N VAL A 205 -13.88 -3.55 29.27
CA VAL A 205 -13.74 -2.11 29.42
C VAL A 205 -14.54 -1.40 28.32
N PRO A 206 -15.44 -0.45 28.65
CA PRO A 206 -16.15 0.33 27.65
C PRO A 206 -15.20 1.12 26.75
N VAL A 207 -15.14 0.74 25.48
CA VAL A 207 -14.34 1.42 24.45
C VAL A 207 -15.02 1.27 23.09
N VAL A 208 -15.01 2.33 22.29
CA VAL A 208 -15.52 2.30 20.92
C VAL A 208 -14.45 1.68 20.00
N PRO A 209 -14.72 0.52 19.37
CA PRO A 209 -13.75 -0.10 18.46
C PRO A 209 -13.50 0.78 17.25
N LEU A 210 -12.30 0.70 16.68
CA LEU A 210 -12.03 1.32 15.39
C LEU A 210 -12.85 0.62 14.29
N PRO A 211 -13.40 1.37 13.31
CA PRO A 211 -14.08 0.74 12.19
C PRO A 211 -13.17 -0.25 11.45
N PRO A 212 -13.73 -1.24 10.74
CA PRO A 212 -12.96 -2.24 10.00
C PRO A 212 -11.98 -1.61 9.03
N ASP A 213 -10.72 -2.06 9.08
CA ASP A 213 -9.69 -1.59 8.18
C ASP A 213 -9.69 -2.40 6.88
N ARG A 214 -10.19 -1.78 5.82
CA ARG A 214 -10.20 -2.36 4.46
C ARG A 214 -9.31 -1.57 3.50
N ILE A 215 -8.53 -0.62 4.03
CA ILE A 215 -7.75 0.31 3.24
C ILE A 215 -6.38 -0.30 2.98
N GLN A 216 -6.13 -0.58 1.72
CA GLN A 216 -4.85 -1.04 1.21
C GLN A 216 -3.88 0.13 1.02
N HIS A 217 -4.38 1.29 0.58
CA HIS A 217 -3.52 2.43 0.27
C HIS A 217 -4.20 3.80 0.42
N LEU A 218 -3.43 4.78 0.88
CA LEU A 218 -3.84 6.16 1.09
C LEU A 218 -2.85 7.12 0.41
N TRP A 219 -3.26 7.76 -0.69
CA TRP A 219 -2.50 8.85 -1.30
C TRP A 219 -2.92 10.20 -0.71
N VAL A 220 -1.98 10.92 -0.11
CA VAL A 220 -2.20 12.27 0.44
C VAL A 220 -1.67 13.30 -0.54
N LEU A 221 -2.59 14.01 -1.21
CA LEU A 221 -2.24 14.98 -2.25
C LEU A 221 -1.98 16.37 -1.64
N ALA A 222 -0.74 16.82 -1.78
CA ALA A 222 -0.24 18.09 -1.25
C ALA A 222 0.25 19.02 -2.37
N GLY A 223 0.45 20.30 -2.04
CA GLY A 223 0.95 21.32 -2.95
C GLY A 223 0.18 22.64 -2.87
N MET A 224 0.81 23.70 -3.38
CA MET A 224 0.25 25.06 -3.37
C MET A 224 -1.03 25.17 -4.21
N SER A 225 -1.77 26.28 -4.09
CA SER A 225 -3.00 26.48 -4.87
C SER A 225 -2.74 26.37 -6.38
N GLU A 226 -3.71 25.87 -7.16
CA GLU A 226 -3.55 25.68 -8.62
C GLU A 226 -2.39 24.78 -9.08
N SER A 227 -1.81 23.96 -8.18
CA SER A 227 -0.75 23.01 -8.53
C SER A 227 -1.23 21.74 -9.25
N GLY A 228 -2.55 21.54 -9.40
CA GLY A 228 -3.15 20.37 -10.06
C GLY A 228 -3.44 19.16 -9.16
N LYS A 229 -3.49 19.33 -7.84
CA LYS A 229 -3.93 18.28 -6.89
C LYS A 229 -5.26 17.63 -7.29
N SER A 230 -6.24 18.45 -7.64
CA SER A 230 -7.57 17.95 -8.03
C SER A 230 -7.56 17.24 -9.39
N THR A 231 -6.66 17.60 -10.30
CA THR A 231 -6.44 16.85 -11.54
C THR A 231 -5.88 15.47 -11.23
N VAL A 232 -4.86 15.37 -10.36
CA VAL A 232 -4.28 14.08 -9.95
C VAL A 232 -5.30 13.23 -9.19
N GLY A 233 -6.05 13.81 -8.26
CA GLY A 233 -7.13 13.09 -7.56
C GLY A 233 -8.20 12.57 -8.51
N GLN A 234 -8.51 13.31 -9.57
CA GLN A 234 -9.44 12.86 -10.61
C GLN A 234 -8.85 11.72 -11.46
N LEU A 235 -7.56 11.79 -11.84
CA LEU A 235 -6.87 10.72 -12.55
C LEU A 235 -6.81 9.44 -11.71
N LEU A 236 -6.46 9.53 -10.42
CA LEU A 236 -6.48 8.40 -9.49
C LEU A 236 -7.87 7.75 -9.43
N ARG A 237 -8.94 8.55 -9.46
CA ARG A 237 -10.32 8.04 -9.47
C ARG A 237 -10.68 7.34 -10.78
N THR A 238 -10.46 7.98 -11.92
CA THR A 238 -10.95 7.48 -13.20
C THR A 238 -10.07 6.42 -13.84
N GLU A 239 -8.76 6.50 -13.63
CA GLU A 239 -7.79 5.61 -14.29
C GLU A 239 -7.26 4.53 -13.33
N HIS A 240 -7.35 4.75 -12.02
CA HIS A 240 -6.79 3.84 -11.01
C HIS A 240 -7.77 3.43 -9.90
N THR A 241 -9.07 3.68 -10.10
CA THR A 241 -10.17 3.23 -9.22
C THR A 241 -10.03 3.67 -7.75
N ALA A 242 -9.29 4.75 -7.48
CA ALA A 242 -9.17 5.29 -6.14
C ALA A 242 -10.44 6.06 -5.74
N THR A 243 -10.87 5.91 -4.50
CA THR A 243 -11.92 6.77 -3.96
C THR A 243 -11.32 8.12 -3.58
N ARG A 244 -11.90 9.20 -4.12
CA ARG A 244 -11.39 10.56 -3.94
C ARG A 244 -12.17 11.27 -2.83
N LEU A 245 -11.47 11.67 -1.78
CA LEU A 245 -12.07 12.29 -0.59
C LEU A 245 -11.42 13.64 -0.28
N LYS A 246 -12.23 14.55 0.29
CA LYS A 246 -11.78 15.88 0.71
C LYS A 246 -11.48 15.90 2.20
N ILE A 247 -10.25 16.28 2.58
CA ILE A 247 -9.84 16.41 3.99
C ILE A 247 -10.77 17.36 4.74
N GLY A 248 -11.07 18.53 4.18
CA GLY A 248 -11.95 19.51 4.84
C GLY A 248 -13.34 18.97 5.14
N TYR A 249 -13.91 18.16 4.23
CA TYR A 249 -15.21 17.53 4.45
C TYR A 249 -15.15 16.45 5.53
N LEU A 250 -14.14 15.58 5.49
CA LEU A 250 -13.95 14.54 6.51
C LEU A 250 -13.69 15.15 7.89
N MET A 251 -12.92 16.23 7.96
CA MET A 251 -12.67 16.95 9.22
C MET A 251 -13.95 17.54 9.80
N GLN A 252 -14.84 18.09 8.96
CA GLN A 252 -16.13 18.59 9.43
C GLN A 252 -17.00 17.45 9.96
N LEU A 253 -17.11 16.33 9.23
CA LEU A 253 -17.84 15.15 9.71
C LEU A 253 -17.29 14.63 11.03
N ALA A 254 -15.97 14.64 11.20
CA ALA A 254 -15.33 14.24 12.44
C ALA A 254 -15.68 15.19 13.59
N ALA A 255 -15.77 16.49 13.32
CA ALA A 255 -16.04 17.55 14.31
C ALA A 255 -17.51 17.60 14.72
N ASP A 256 -18.43 17.33 13.79
CA ASP A 256 -19.87 17.33 14.05
C ASP A 256 -20.27 16.27 15.09
N ARG A 257 -19.56 15.13 15.16
CA ARG A 257 -19.85 14.05 16.11
C ARG A 257 -19.69 14.44 17.59
N PRO A 258 -18.54 15.00 18.02
CA PRO A 258 -18.37 15.54 19.37
C PRO A 258 -18.93 16.97 19.53
N GLY A 259 -19.47 17.59 18.48
CA GLY A 259 -20.00 18.96 18.55
C GLY A 259 -18.93 20.05 18.56
N VAL A 260 -17.79 19.81 17.92
CA VAL A 260 -16.68 20.78 17.78
C VAL A 260 -16.98 21.74 16.63
N ALA A 261 -16.87 23.05 16.89
CA ALA A 261 -17.31 24.07 15.93
C ALA A 261 -16.25 24.36 14.86
N ASP A 262 -14.97 24.47 15.24
CA ASP A 262 -13.86 24.65 14.31
C ASP A 262 -12.71 23.68 14.61
N PRO A 263 -12.64 22.51 13.93
CA PRO A 263 -11.62 21.51 14.18
C PRO A 263 -10.20 22.01 13.87
N TYR A 264 -10.03 23.09 13.11
CA TYR A 264 -8.72 23.65 12.77
C TYR A 264 -8.18 24.63 13.80
N ARG A 265 -9.02 25.03 14.77
CA ARG A 265 -8.66 25.88 15.91
C ARG A 265 -8.64 25.10 17.22
N GLU A 266 -9.60 24.19 17.40
CA GLU A 266 -9.81 23.49 18.67
C GLU A 266 -8.96 22.23 18.83
N TRP A 267 -8.54 21.60 17.72
CA TRP A 267 -7.69 20.41 17.74
C TRP A 267 -6.27 20.74 17.33
N ASP A 268 -5.31 20.14 18.05
CA ASP A 268 -3.92 20.09 17.60
C ASP A 268 -3.78 19.21 16.35
N GLU A 269 -2.63 19.31 15.67
CA GLU A 269 -2.39 18.61 14.42
C GLU A 269 -2.40 17.08 14.55
N LEU A 270 -2.07 16.54 15.72
CA LEU A 270 -2.12 15.10 15.97
C LEU A 270 -3.58 14.63 16.10
N THR A 271 -4.40 15.33 16.89
CA THR A 271 -5.84 15.06 17.02
C THR A 271 -6.52 15.20 15.67
N GLN A 272 -6.18 16.21 14.86
CA GLN A 272 -6.70 16.33 13.48
C GLN A 272 -6.39 15.06 12.66
N ALA A 273 -5.16 14.54 12.72
CA ALA A 273 -4.78 13.33 11.98
C ALA A 273 -5.47 12.06 12.49
N GLN A 274 -5.68 11.94 13.81
CA GLN A 274 -6.42 10.85 14.44
C GLN A 274 -7.89 10.86 14.04
N MET A 275 -8.55 12.01 14.17
CA MET A 275 -9.96 12.18 13.82
C MET A 275 -10.20 11.96 12.32
N LEU A 276 -9.31 12.48 11.47
CA LEU A 276 -9.34 12.21 10.03
C LEU A 276 -9.20 10.71 9.73
N THR A 277 -8.30 10.01 10.41
CA THR A 277 -8.10 8.56 10.24
C THR A 277 -9.37 7.79 10.58
N GLU A 278 -10.02 8.10 11.69
CA GLU A 278 -11.27 7.43 12.06
C GLU A 278 -12.39 7.69 11.04
N GLU A 279 -12.54 8.91 10.52
CA GLU A 279 -13.52 9.18 9.46
C GLU A 279 -13.21 8.48 8.14
N ILE A 280 -11.93 8.32 7.79
CA ILE A 280 -11.53 7.52 6.61
C ILE A 280 -11.97 6.06 6.79
N LEU A 281 -11.73 5.48 7.97
CA LEU A 281 -12.14 4.11 8.28
C LEU A 281 -13.67 3.97 8.30
N ARG A 282 -14.40 4.93 8.86
CA ARG A 282 -15.87 4.95 8.85
C ARG A 282 -16.41 5.02 7.43
N PHE A 283 -15.84 5.91 6.60
CA PHE A 283 -16.21 6.01 5.19
C PHE A 283 -15.98 4.69 4.47
N ALA A 284 -14.82 4.05 4.66
CA ALA A 284 -14.47 2.78 4.03
C ALA A 284 -15.39 1.63 4.46
N ALA A 285 -15.76 1.59 5.74
CA ALA A 285 -16.68 0.59 6.28
C ALA A 285 -18.07 0.70 5.62
N LEU A 286 -18.53 1.92 5.32
CA LEU A 286 -19.80 2.19 4.64
C LEU A 286 -19.72 2.02 3.11
N ASN A 287 -18.51 1.95 2.53
CA ASN A 287 -18.29 1.85 1.09
C ASN A 287 -17.32 0.71 0.79
N PRO A 288 -17.75 -0.57 0.83
CA PRO A 288 -16.88 -1.74 0.79
C PRO A 288 -15.87 -1.80 -0.37
N GLY A 289 -16.13 -1.16 -1.51
CA GLY A 289 -15.19 -1.09 -2.64
C GLY A 289 -14.06 -0.06 -2.50
N SER A 290 -14.06 0.73 -1.43
CA SER A 290 -13.11 1.84 -1.22
C SER A 290 -11.80 1.37 -0.60
N HIS A 291 -11.06 0.48 -1.27
CA HIS A 291 -9.79 -0.06 -0.74
C HIS A 291 -8.59 0.85 -0.95
N ARG A 292 -8.66 1.75 -1.93
CA ARG A 292 -7.60 2.70 -2.27
C ARG A 292 -8.19 4.10 -2.23
N ILE A 293 -7.61 5.00 -1.45
CA ILE A 293 -8.15 6.34 -1.21
C ILE A 293 -7.14 7.41 -1.60
N SER A 294 -7.62 8.48 -2.23
CA SER A 294 -6.86 9.72 -2.41
C SER A 294 -7.50 10.84 -1.57
N LEU A 295 -6.68 11.48 -0.73
CA LEU A 295 -7.06 12.60 0.14
C LEU A 295 -6.56 13.92 -0.43
N GLU A 296 -7.45 14.92 -0.51
CA GLU A 296 -7.09 16.27 -0.92
C GLU A 296 -7.81 17.36 -0.11
N SER A 297 -7.24 18.53 0.14
CA SER A 297 -5.86 18.93 -0.09
C SER A 297 -5.13 19.02 1.24
N ALA A 298 -4.02 18.28 1.37
CA ALA A 298 -3.12 18.42 2.50
C ALA A 298 -2.41 19.77 2.42
N HIS A 299 -2.49 20.54 3.51
CA HIS A 299 -1.98 21.90 3.57
C HIS A 299 -1.48 22.33 4.96
N ARG A 300 -1.37 21.36 5.89
CA ARG A 300 -0.75 21.53 7.21
C ARG A 300 0.38 20.51 7.34
N PHE A 301 1.59 20.98 7.60
CA PHE A 301 2.79 20.11 7.64
C PHE A 301 2.68 19.03 8.72
N ASP A 302 2.49 19.44 9.97
CA ASP A 302 2.53 18.50 11.10
C ASP A 302 1.37 17.50 11.06
N ALA A 303 0.16 17.93 10.70
CA ALA A 303 -0.98 17.03 10.55
C ALA A 303 -0.73 15.96 9.46
N THR A 304 -0.06 16.35 8.36
CA THR A 304 0.32 15.41 7.29
C THR A 304 1.39 14.43 7.76
N ALA A 305 2.38 14.91 8.52
CA ALA A 305 3.41 14.05 9.11
C ALA A 305 2.82 13.06 10.12
N HIS A 306 1.88 13.51 10.96
CA HIS A 306 1.16 12.63 11.88
C HIS A 306 0.32 11.59 11.15
N LEU A 307 -0.35 11.97 10.06
CA LEU A 307 -1.10 11.02 9.23
C LEU A 307 -0.18 9.92 8.66
N ARG A 308 1.02 10.28 8.18
CA ARG A 308 2.02 9.30 7.71
C ARG A 308 2.47 8.35 8.83
N ARG A 309 2.64 8.84 10.05
CA ARG A 309 2.97 7.99 11.22
C ARG A 309 1.82 7.07 11.62
N ILE A 310 0.58 7.53 11.49
CA ILE A 310 -0.63 6.75 11.82
C ILE A 310 -0.80 5.58 10.86
N TRP A 311 -0.75 5.85 9.57
CA TRP A 311 -0.98 4.86 8.51
C TRP A 311 0.27 4.06 8.11
N GLY A 312 1.46 4.51 8.54
CA GLY A 312 2.74 3.90 8.19
C GLY A 312 2.92 3.83 6.68
N GLU A 313 3.41 2.70 6.18
CA GLU A 313 3.73 2.49 4.76
C GLU A 313 2.50 2.54 3.84
N ARG A 314 1.29 2.37 4.37
CA ARG A 314 0.05 2.48 3.59
C ARG A 314 -0.27 3.91 3.18
N CYS A 315 0.37 4.91 3.80
CA CYS A 315 0.24 6.31 3.42
C CYS A 315 1.39 6.73 2.52
N GLU A 316 1.07 7.35 1.38
CA GLU A 316 2.02 7.94 0.46
C GLU A 316 1.66 9.41 0.23
N ILE A 317 2.60 10.31 0.53
CA ILE A 317 2.45 11.75 0.35
C ILE A 317 2.95 12.10 -1.05
N VAL A 318 2.04 12.63 -1.88
CA VAL A 318 2.33 13.08 -3.24
C VAL A 318 2.25 14.60 -3.28
N PHE A 319 3.38 15.26 -3.48
CA PHE A 319 3.46 16.72 -3.59
C PHE A 319 3.47 17.16 -5.06
N LEU A 320 2.54 18.05 -5.41
CA LEU A 320 2.42 18.61 -6.75
C LEU A 320 3.16 19.95 -6.81
N ARG A 321 4.25 20.00 -7.57
CA ARG A 321 5.05 21.20 -7.80
C ARG A 321 4.63 21.86 -9.12
N LEU A 322 4.39 23.16 -9.05
CA LEU A 322 4.18 24.01 -10.23
C LEU A 322 4.74 25.40 -9.93
N PRO A 323 5.54 26.02 -10.83
CA PRO A 323 6.03 27.38 -10.65
C PRO A 323 4.89 28.40 -10.54
N ASP A 324 5.10 29.46 -9.76
CA ASP A 324 4.08 30.48 -9.47
C ASP A 324 3.49 31.13 -10.72
N GLY A 325 4.32 31.44 -11.73
CA GLY A 325 3.85 32.00 -13.00
C GLY A 325 2.87 31.09 -13.73
N LEU A 326 3.08 29.76 -13.72
CA LEU A 326 2.16 28.80 -14.33
C LEU A 326 0.92 28.55 -13.46
N ARG A 327 1.03 28.64 -12.13
CA ARG A 327 -0.13 28.57 -11.21
C ARG A 327 -1.06 29.74 -11.46
N ALA A 328 -0.51 30.94 -11.63
CA ALA A 328 -1.27 32.14 -11.92
C ALA A 328 -2.01 32.08 -13.28
N GLN A 329 -1.38 31.51 -14.31
CA GLN A 329 -2.05 31.30 -15.61
C GLN A 329 -3.23 30.33 -15.53
N ARG A 330 -3.21 29.41 -14.57
CA ARG A 330 -4.30 28.44 -14.35
C ARG A 330 -5.39 28.96 -13.40
N ALA A 331 -5.10 30.01 -12.63
CA ALA A 331 -6.03 30.56 -11.67
C ALA A 331 -7.17 31.29 -12.39
N THR A 332 -8.40 31.01 -11.99
CA THR A 332 -9.58 31.78 -12.40
C THR A 332 -9.75 33.06 -11.59
N GLU A 333 -9.06 33.15 -10.45
CA GLU A 333 -9.05 34.31 -9.56
C GLU A 333 -7.89 35.27 -9.86
N THR A 334 -7.90 36.46 -9.23
CA THR A 334 -6.82 37.43 -9.35
C THR A 334 -5.53 36.92 -8.70
N MET A 335 -4.38 37.41 -9.19
CA MET A 335 -3.06 37.10 -8.61
C MET A 335 -2.97 37.46 -7.13
N GLU A 336 -3.59 38.57 -6.72
CA GLU A 336 -3.62 39.02 -5.32
C GLU A 336 -4.38 38.03 -4.43
N SER A 337 -5.55 37.57 -4.86
CA SER A 337 -6.35 36.55 -4.15
C SER A 337 -5.58 35.23 -4.02
N LEU A 338 -4.97 34.78 -5.12
CA LEU A 338 -4.13 33.58 -5.13
C LEU A 338 -2.96 33.71 -4.14
N SER A 339 -2.28 34.86 -4.15
CA SER A 339 -1.13 35.13 -3.28
C SER A 339 -1.52 35.18 -1.80
N ALA A 340 -2.65 35.80 -1.46
CA ALA A 340 -3.17 35.84 -0.10
C ALA A 340 -3.52 34.43 0.41
N ARG A 341 -4.20 33.62 -0.42
CA ARG A 341 -4.52 32.22 -0.10
C ARG A 341 -3.27 31.37 0.08
N ASP A 342 -2.25 31.59 -0.74
CA ASP A 342 -0.98 30.89 -0.61
C ASP A 342 -0.17 31.33 0.59
N ALA A 343 -0.24 32.60 1.01
CA ALA A 343 0.40 33.07 2.24
C ALA A 343 -0.16 32.31 3.47
N ILE A 344 -1.48 32.13 3.54
CA ILE A 344 -2.13 31.32 4.59
C ILE A 344 -1.70 29.85 4.52
N LYS A 345 -1.54 29.29 3.33
CA LYS A 345 -1.06 27.90 3.18
C LYS A 345 0.42 27.75 3.56
N ARG A 346 1.27 28.72 3.22
CA ARG A 346 2.68 28.73 3.63
C ARG A 346 2.84 28.87 5.14
N SER A 347 2.03 29.72 5.80
CA SER A 347 2.09 29.82 7.27
C SER A 347 1.71 28.52 7.98
N ARG A 348 0.89 27.69 7.34
CA ARG A 348 0.55 26.32 7.79
C ARG A 348 1.60 25.26 7.36
N GLY A 349 2.62 25.65 6.61
CA GLY A 349 3.68 24.78 6.12
C GLY A 349 3.30 23.91 4.92
N ALA A 350 2.32 24.30 4.11
CA ALA A 350 1.89 23.52 2.95
C ALA A 350 3.03 23.27 1.93
N ASP A 351 3.93 24.23 1.76
CA ASP A 351 5.15 24.16 0.95
C ASP A 351 6.20 23.21 1.54
N ARG A 352 6.35 23.23 2.87
CA ARG A 352 7.25 22.32 3.61
C ARG A 352 6.84 20.86 3.47
N ILE A 353 5.59 20.54 3.12
CA ILE A 353 5.15 19.14 2.86
C ILE A 353 6.02 18.48 1.78
N ALA A 354 6.59 19.25 0.85
CA ALA A 354 7.53 18.72 -0.14
C ALA A 354 8.74 18.01 0.48
N SER A 355 9.17 18.36 1.71
CA SER A 355 10.32 17.73 2.38
C SER A 355 10.00 16.38 3.03
N ILE A 356 8.70 16.06 3.19
CA ILE A 356 8.23 14.77 3.74
C ILE A 356 7.46 13.96 2.70
N ALA A 357 7.42 14.42 1.45
CA ALA A 357 6.71 13.76 0.37
C ALA A 357 7.48 12.53 -0.10
N ASP A 358 6.78 11.39 -0.23
CA ASP A 358 7.34 10.19 -0.85
C ASP A 358 7.55 10.39 -2.36
N THR A 359 6.71 11.23 -3.00
CA THR A 359 6.87 11.62 -4.41
C THR A 359 6.61 13.11 -4.63
N VAL A 360 7.48 13.76 -5.40
CA VAL A 360 7.26 15.12 -5.93
C VAL A 360 7.02 15.04 -7.44
N ILE A 361 5.81 15.40 -7.89
CA ILE A 361 5.47 15.46 -9.32
C ILE A 361 5.60 16.91 -9.80
N ASP A 362 6.43 17.12 -10.82
CA ASP A 362 6.46 18.38 -11.58
C ASP A 362 5.29 18.41 -12.57
N ASN A 363 4.33 19.30 -12.31
CA ASN A 363 3.13 19.48 -13.13
C ASN A 363 3.25 20.64 -14.13
N GLY A 364 4.47 21.11 -14.41
CA GLY A 364 4.75 22.15 -15.40
C GLY A 364 4.56 21.72 -16.86
N ARG A 365 4.35 20.42 -17.11
CA ARG A 365 4.23 19.82 -18.45
C ARG A 365 2.78 19.57 -18.85
N SER A 366 2.57 18.90 -19.98
CA SER A 366 1.25 18.54 -20.50
C SER A 366 0.56 17.45 -19.67
N LEU A 367 -0.76 17.32 -19.82
CA LEU A 367 -1.52 16.20 -19.23
C LEU A 367 -0.98 14.83 -19.67
N ALA A 368 -0.49 14.72 -20.91
CA ALA A 368 0.15 13.51 -21.44
C ALA A 368 1.45 13.15 -20.68
N ALA A 369 2.14 14.12 -20.08
CA ALA A 369 3.27 13.86 -19.20
C ALA A 369 2.84 13.57 -17.75
N LEU A 370 1.74 14.18 -17.29
CA LEU A 370 1.20 13.99 -15.95
C LEU A 370 0.63 12.58 -15.75
N LYS A 371 -0.15 12.06 -16.71
CA LYS A 371 -0.77 10.73 -16.61
C LYS A 371 0.26 9.62 -16.31
N PRO A 372 1.34 9.44 -17.09
CA PRO A 372 2.38 8.46 -16.78
C PRO A 372 3.03 8.66 -15.41
N ALA A 373 3.21 9.91 -14.95
CA ALA A 373 3.79 10.19 -13.64
C ALA A 373 2.87 9.74 -12.49
N VAL A 374 1.55 9.92 -12.65
CA VAL A 374 0.55 9.39 -11.69
C VAL A 374 0.52 7.86 -11.73
N THR A 375 0.58 7.27 -12.92
CA THR A 375 0.64 5.82 -13.09
C THR A 375 1.87 5.22 -12.41
N GLU A 376 3.04 5.87 -12.52
CA GLU A 376 4.26 5.46 -11.82
C GLU A 376 4.07 5.45 -10.30
N VAL A 377 3.46 6.50 -9.73
CA VAL A 377 3.14 6.57 -8.29
C VAL A 377 2.26 5.39 -7.87
N VAL A 378 1.25 5.04 -8.66
CA VAL A 378 0.32 3.95 -8.34
C VAL A 378 1.00 2.57 -8.35
N HIS A 379 1.96 2.35 -9.27
CA HIS A 379 2.58 1.04 -9.45
C HIS A 379 3.90 0.84 -8.70
N ARG A 380 4.58 1.90 -8.25
CA ARG A 380 5.89 1.83 -7.58
C ARG A 380 5.95 0.84 -6.41
N ARG A 381 4.86 0.68 -5.67
CA ARG A 381 4.80 -0.22 -4.49
C ARG A 381 4.27 -1.61 -4.76
N SER A 382 3.66 -1.86 -5.91
CA SER A 382 3.09 -3.18 -6.23
C SER A 382 4.15 -4.22 -6.61
N GLY A 383 5.44 -3.86 -6.69
CA GLY A 383 6.39 -4.63 -7.49
C GLY A 383 7.79 -4.82 -6.93
N ALA A 384 8.08 -4.73 -5.63
CA ALA A 384 9.41 -5.10 -5.11
C ALA A 384 9.61 -6.63 -5.09
N ARG A 385 9.47 -7.29 -6.25
CA ARG A 385 9.84 -8.69 -6.44
C ARG A 385 10.95 -8.76 -7.46
N VAL A 386 12.08 -9.30 -7.00
CA VAL A 386 13.13 -9.83 -7.87
C VAL A 386 12.50 -11.08 -8.50
N PRO A 387 12.25 -11.11 -9.82
CA PRO A 387 11.78 -12.33 -10.44
C PRO A 387 12.79 -13.44 -10.19
N PRO A 388 12.34 -14.67 -9.83
CA PRO A 388 13.25 -15.80 -9.71
C PRO A 388 13.91 -16.07 -11.06
N HIS A 389 15.11 -16.67 -11.06
CA HIS A 389 15.66 -17.22 -12.30
C HIS A 389 14.83 -18.45 -12.68
N ALA A 390 14.15 -18.39 -13.82
CA ALA A 390 13.45 -19.55 -14.36
C ALA A 390 14.31 -20.25 -15.40
N ASP A 391 14.43 -21.56 -15.28
CA ASP A 391 14.88 -22.42 -16.39
C ASP A 391 13.72 -22.54 -17.39
N THR A 392 13.57 -21.51 -18.23
CA THR A 392 12.66 -21.62 -19.37
C THR A 392 13.22 -22.68 -20.30
N ALA A 393 12.48 -23.77 -20.52
CA ALA A 393 12.87 -24.86 -21.40
C ALA A 393 12.86 -24.40 -22.86
N ILE A 394 13.97 -23.76 -23.27
CA ILE A 394 14.20 -23.31 -24.64
C ILE A 394 14.72 -24.50 -25.46
N PRO A 395 14.13 -24.81 -26.63
CA PRO A 395 14.64 -25.85 -27.53
C PRO A 395 16.13 -25.66 -27.83
N GLU A 396 16.92 -26.73 -27.73
CA GLU A 396 18.38 -26.68 -27.90
C GLU A 396 18.81 -26.00 -29.21
N ALA A 397 18.09 -26.26 -30.30
CA ALA A 397 18.34 -25.65 -31.60
C ALA A 397 18.25 -24.10 -31.60
N LEU A 398 17.46 -23.52 -30.69
CA LEU A 398 17.26 -22.07 -30.59
C LEU A 398 18.22 -21.39 -29.61
N GLN A 399 18.91 -22.14 -28.74
CA GLN A 399 19.79 -21.55 -27.72
C GLN A 399 20.93 -20.71 -28.33
N PRO A 400 21.64 -21.14 -29.40
CA PRO A 400 22.73 -20.35 -29.97
C PRO A 400 22.24 -19.01 -30.57
N VAL A 401 21.10 -19.02 -31.26
CA VAL A 401 20.56 -17.80 -31.88
C VAL A 401 20.06 -16.81 -30.82
N LEU A 402 19.46 -17.30 -29.74
CA LEU A 402 19.01 -16.44 -28.64
C LEU A 402 20.18 -15.86 -27.86
N ALA A 403 21.25 -16.64 -27.63
CA ALA A 403 22.47 -16.14 -27.00
C ALA A 403 23.13 -15.02 -27.82
N ASP A 404 23.23 -15.18 -29.15
CA ASP A 404 23.72 -14.13 -30.05
C ASP A 404 22.81 -12.88 -30.03
N CYS A 405 21.48 -13.07 -30.02
CA CYS A 405 20.54 -11.96 -29.87
C CYS A 405 20.74 -11.19 -28.55
N VAL A 406 20.88 -11.90 -27.43
CA VAL A 406 21.12 -11.29 -26.11
C VAL A 406 22.44 -10.50 -26.11
N ALA A 407 23.52 -11.07 -26.64
CA ALA A 407 24.81 -10.39 -26.74
C ALA A 407 24.73 -9.10 -27.58
N ARG A 408 23.93 -9.09 -28.66
CA ARG A 408 23.70 -7.90 -29.49
C ARG A 408 22.84 -6.85 -28.80
N LEU A 409 21.83 -7.26 -28.03
CA LEU A 409 20.84 -6.37 -27.41
C LEU A 409 21.27 -5.83 -26.03
N THR A 410 22.33 -6.37 -25.44
CA THR A 410 22.78 -5.99 -24.10
C THR A 410 23.84 -4.89 -24.13
N ASP A 411 23.60 -3.82 -23.37
CA ASP A 411 24.57 -2.78 -23.04
C ASP A 411 24.28 -2.20 -21.64
N SER A 412 24.93 -1.10 -21.26
CA SER A 412 24.79 -0.48 -19.93
C SER A 412 23.39 0.05 -19.62
N GLU A 413 22.58 0.38 -20.64
CA GLU A 413 21.21 0.86 -20.47
C GLU A 413 20.17 -0.26 -20.57
N THR A 414 20.57 -1.46 -21.01
CA THR A 414 19.67 -2.60 -21.11
C THR A 414 19.26 -3.08 -19.72
N ALA A 415 17.96 -3.08 -19.50
CA ALA A 415 17.34 -3.51 -18.25
C ALA A 415 16.91 -4.98 -18.32
N LEU A 416 16.31 -5.40 -19.44
CA LEU A 416 15.72 -6.72 -19.62
C LEU A 416 15.85 -7.18 -21.08
N VAL A 417 16.16 -8.47 -21.28
CA VAL A 417 15.88 -9.19 -22.53
C VAL A 417 15.11 -10.47 -22.18
N ALA A 418 14.01 -10.72 -22.87
CA ALA A 418 13.18 -11.90 -22.63
C ALA A 418 12.62 -12.48 -23.93
N ALA A 419 12.48 -13.80 -23.99
CA ALA A 419 11.61 -14.48 -24.93
C ALA A 419 10.16 -14.39 -24.43
N THR A 420 9.22 -14.18 -25.34
CA THR A 420 7.79 -14.07 -25.05
C THR A 420 7.00 -14.97 -26.01
N GLY A 421 5.67 -15.03 -25.86
CA GLY A 421 4.84 -15.87 -26.74
C GLY A 421 5.05 -17.37 -26.52
N SER A 422 4.78 -18.19 -27.54
CA SER A 422 4.78 -19.66 -27.40
C SER A 422 6.12 -20.24 -26.91
N LEU A 423 7.24 -19.58 -27.22
CA LEU A 423 8.58 -19.96 -26.76
C LEU A 423 8.74 -19.91 -25.24
N ALA A 424 8.04 -18.98 -24.57
CA ALA A 424 8.09 -18.84 -23.12
C ALA A 424 7.14 -19.83 -22.40
N HIS A 425 6.09 -20.33 -23.06
CA HIS A 425 4.98 -21.07 -22.43
C HIS A 425 4.93 -22.57 -22.78
N GLN A 426 6.06 -23.19 -23.16
CA GLN A 426 6.15 -24.61 -23.56
C GLN A 426 5.20 -25.03 -24.71
N GLY A 427 4.58 -24.06 -25.40
CA GLY A 427 3.69 -24.27 -26.55
C GLY A 427 4.40 -24.10 -27.90
N TRP A 428 5.74 -24.20 -27.90
CA TRP A 428 6.55 -24.04 -29.10
C TRP A 428 6.25 -25.15 -30.12
N GLN A 429 6.03 -24.75 -31.37
CA GLN A 429 5.82 -25.66 -32.49
C GLN A 429 6.68 -25.21 -33.67
N SER A 430 7.57 -26.11 -34.12
CA SER A 430 8.43 -25.87 -35.28
C SER A 430 7.58 -25.57 -36.53
N GLY A 431 8.00 -24.61 -37.36
CA GLY A 431 7.27 -24.19 -38.56
C GLY A 431 6.01 -23.33 -38.31
N TRP A 432 5.48 -23.29 -37.07
CA TRP A 432 4.27 -22.55 -36.73
C TRP A 432 4.48 -21.41 -35.74
N SER A 433 5.43 -21.53 -34.81
CA SER A 433 5.75 -20.52 -33.81
C SER A 433 6.70 -19.45 -34.36
N ASP A 434 6.53 -18.22 -33.88
CA ASP A 434 7.47 -17.12 -34.12
C ASP A 434 8.36 -16.96 -32.87
N ILE A 435 9.56 -16.41 -33.03
CA ILE A 435 10.47 -16.08 -31.92
C ILE A 435 10.23 -14.62 -31.54
N ASP A 436 9.41 -14.39 -30.51
CA ASP A 436 9.10 -13.06 -30.01
C ASP A 436 10.08 -12.62 -28.90
N LEU A 437 10.98 -11.71 -29.22
CA LEU A 437 11.92 -11.09 -28.28
C LEU A 437 11.40 -9.76 -27.75
N LEU A 438 11.53 -9.57 -26.45
CA LEU A 438 11.30 -8.32 -25.75
C LEU A 438 12.63 -7.76 -25.26
N VAL A 439 12.92 -6.50 -25.58
CA VAL A 439 14.03 -5.74 -24.99
C VAL A 439 13.51 -4.50 -24.27
N VAL A 440 13.99 -4.30 -23.04
CA VAL A 440 13.70 -3.10 -22.25
C VAL A 440 15.00 -2.36 -21.96
N ARG A 441 15.07 -1.08 -22.30
CA ARG A 441 16.23 -0.19 -22.07
C ARG A 441 15.79 1.09 -21.37
N ASP A 442 16.69 1.75 -20.65
CA ASP A 442 16.34 3.05 -20.05
C ASP A 442 16.01 4.11 -21.10
N THR A 443 16.71 4.08 -22.24
CA THR A 443 16.40 4.88 -23.42
C THR A 443 16.40 4.04 -24.71
N LEU A 444 15.63 4.47 -25.71
CA LEU A 444 15.55 3.80 -27.02
C LEU A 444 15.80 4.80 -28.16
N PRO A 445 17.04 5.29 -28.33
CA PRO A 445 17.35 6.18 -29.42
C PRO A 445 17.35 5.43 -30.75
N LEU A 446 16.93 6.12 -31.83
CA LEU A 446 16.78 5.51 -33.16
C LEU A 446 18.08 4.86 -33.67
N HIS A 447 19.23 5.48 -33.41
CA HIS A 447 20.53 4.93 -33.83
C HIS A 447 20.82 3.56 -33.20
N TRP A 448 20.36 3.33 -31.97
CA TRP A 448 20.54 2.05 -31.30
C TRP A 448 19.71 0.96 -31.97
N LEU A 449 18.43 1.25 -32.27
CA LEU A 449 17.54 0.35 -33.00
C LEU A 449 18.07 0.00 -34.40
N GLN A 450 18.77 0.93 -35.05
CA GLN A 450 19.35 0.72 -36.37
C GLN A 450 20.61 -0.14 -36.35
N THR A 451 21.41 -0.04 -35.29
CA THR A 451 22.74 -0.69 -35.18
C THR A 451 22.68 -2.05 -34.49
N ARG A 452 21.76 -2.25 -33.55
CA ARG A 452 21.57 -3.53 -32.84
C ARG A 452 20.53 -4.41 -33.53
N ARG A 453 20.82 -4.81 -34.76
CA ARG A 453 19.95 -5.71 -35.54
C ARG A 453 20.06 -7.14 -35.02
N VAL A 454 18.92 -7.77 -34.79
CA VAL A 454 18.79 -9.22 -34.60
C VAL A 454 18.55 -9.88 -35.97
N PRO A 455 18.85 -11.19 -36.13
CA PRO A 455 18.51 -11.92 -37.35
C PRO A 455 17.00 -11.83 -37.64
N GLN A 456 16.62 -11.86 -38.92
CA GLN A 456 15.20 -11.83 -39.32
C GLN A 456 14.51 -13.19 -39.17
N SER A 457 15.31 -14.27 -39.22
CA SER A 457 14.83 -15.64 -39.14
C SER A 457 15.71 -16.51 -38.25
N GLY A 458 15.09 -17.49 -37.60
CA GLY A 458 15.73 -18.55 -36.84
C GLY A 458 16.32 -19.64 -37.72
N PRO A 459 16.92 -20.67 -37.10
CA PRO A 459 17.63 -21.75 -37.79
C PRO A 459 16.78 -22.55 -38.78
N ALA A 460 15.48 -22.69 -38.52
CA ALA A 460 14.54 -23.39 -39.39
C ALA A 460 13.63 -22.43 -40.18
N GLY A 461 13.98 -21.13 -40.25
CA GLY A 461 13.22 -20.12 -40.96
C GLY A 461 12.12 -19.43 -40.15
N GLU A 462 12.06 -19.68 -38.83
CA GLU A 462 11.08 -19.06 -37.94
C GLU A 462 11.26 -17.55 -37.91
N LYS A 463 10.18 -16.77 -37.95
CA LYS A 463 10.31 -15.31 -37.91
C LYS A 463 10.78 -14.87 -36.52
N ILE A 464 11.82 -14.04 -36.46
CA ILE A 464 12.23 -13.37 -35.21
C ILE A 464 11.61 -11.96 -35.19
N ALA A 465 10.81 -11.68 -34.16
CA ALA A 465 10.19 -10.38 -33.94
C ALA A 465 10.80 -9.74 -32.69
N LEU A 466 11.23 -8.48 -32.81
CA LEU A 466 11.76 -7.70 -31.69
C LEU A 466 10.77 -6.61 -31.28
N SER A 467 10.34 -6.65 -30.03
CA SER A 467 9.58 -5.59 -29.37
C SER A 467 10.51 -4.82 -28.43
N SER A 468 10.60 -3.51 -28.58
CA SER A 468 11.49 -2.65 -27.80
C SER A 468 10.69 -1.63 -26.99
N PHE A 469 10.90 -1.56 -25.68
CA PHE A 469 10.27 -0.58 -24.80
C PHE A 469 11.27 0.08 -23.85
N THR A 470 10.92 1.26 -23.35
CA THR A 470 11.71 1.91 -22.30
C THR A 470 11.38 1.33 -20.94
N THR A 471 12.32 1.41 -19.99
CA THR A 471 12.08 1.05 -18.58
C THR A 471 10.87 1.79 -18.01
N ARG A 472 10.67 3.05 -18.41
CA ARG A 472 9.51 3.85 -17.99
C ARG A 472 8.19 3.31 -18.55
N GLU A 473 8.12 3.02 -19.85
CA GLU A 473 6.91 2.45 -20.46
C GLU A 473 6.56 1.11 -19.81
N MET A 474 7.58 0.29 -19.54
CA MET A 474 7.44 -0.97 -18.80
C MET A 474 6.83 -0.72 -17.41
N LEU A 475 7.48 0.10 -16.58
CA LEU A 475 7.06 0.36 -15.19
C LEU A 475 5.66 0.98 -15.10
N THR A 476 5.27 1.77 -16.09
CA THR A 476 3.95 2.41 -16.13
C THR A 476 2.89 1.55 -16.83
N GLY A 477 3.23 0.38 -17.36
CA GLY A 477 2.30 -0.47 -18.10
C GLY A 477 1.81 0.16 -19.41
N LEU A 478 2.52 1.16 -19.93
CA LEU A 478 2.25 1.81 -21.22
C LEU A 478 2.79 0.95 -22.37
N VAL A 479 2.38 -0.31 -22.39
CA VAL A 479 2.78 -1.33 -23.35
C VAL A 479 1.53 -2.05 -23.86
N PRO A 480 1.57 -2.68 -25.05
CA PRO A 480 0.45 -3.48 -25.54
C PRO A 480 0.08 -4.60 -24.53
N PRO A 481 -1.21 -4.99 -24.42
CA PRO A 481 -1.65 -5.97 -23.43
C PRO A 481 -0.90 -7.30 -23.46
N ARG A 482 -0.53 -7.80 -24.64
CA ARG A 482 0.34 -8.98 -24.79
C ARG A 482 1.71 -8.84 -24.10
N VAL A 483 2.30 -7.65 -24.11
CA VAL A 483 3.58 -7.35 -23.46
C VAL A 483 3.38 -7.18 -21.96
N LEU A 484 2.30 -6.50 -21.55
CA LEU A 484 1.91 -6.38 -20.14
C LEU A 484 1.75 -7.76 -19.50
N HIS A 485 1.08 -8.68 -20.19
CA HIS A 485 0.92 -10.06 -19.77
C HIS A 485 2.26 -10.78 -19.63
N ALA A 486 3.13 -10.69 -20.64
CA ALA A 486 4.46 -11.30 -20.59
C ALA A 486 5.31 -10.76 -19.44
N VAL A 487 5.32 -9.44 -19.24
CA VAL A 487 5.99 -8.78 -18.11
C VAL A 487 5.48 -9.29 -16.78
N ARG A 488 4.16 -9.41 -16.62
CA ARG A 488 3.55 -9.93 -15.39
C ARG A 488 4.02 -11.36 -15.11
N GLN A 489 4.12 -12.21 -16.13
CA GLN A 489 4.66 -13.57 -15.97
C GLN A 489 6.14 -13.54 -15.60
N ILE A 490 6.96 -12.81 -16.34
CA ILE A 490 8.40 -12.63 -16.03
C ILE A 490 8.58 -12.18 -14.58
N ALA A 491 7.82 -11.17 -14.13
CA ALA A 491 7.88 -10.65 -12.77
C ALA A 491 7.45 -11.69 -11.70
N HIS A 492 6.54 -12.60 -12.04
CA HIS A 492 5.99 -13.60 -11.14
C HIS A 492 6.88 -14.83 -11.01
N ASP A 493 7.27 -15.45 -12.13
CA ASP A 493 7.95 -16.74 -12.15
C ASP A 493 9.26 -16.75 -12.96
N GLY A 494 9.68 -15.61 -13.52
CA GLY A 494 10.92 -15.51 -14.30
C GLY A 494 10.83 -16.07 -15.73
N ARG A 495 9.65 -16.49 -16.19
CA ARG A 495 9.47 -17.17 -17.46
C ARG A 495 9.92 -16.34 -18.66
N GLY A 496 10.65 -16.97 -19.57
CA GLY A 496 11.20 -16.35 -20.77
C GLY A 496 12.41 -15.43 -20.52
N LEU A 497 12.87 -15.27 -19.27
CA LEU A 497 13.96 -14.37 -18.96
C LEU A 497 15.29 -14.83 -19.60
N LEU A 498 15.92 -13.96 -20.40
CA LEU A 498 17.22 -14.23 -21.03
C LEU A 498 18.34 -13.36 -20.46
N TYR A 499 18.04 -12.11 -20.11
CA TYR A 499 18.96 -11.18 -19.46
C TYR A 499 18.20 -10.24 -18.52
N ARG A 500 18.80 -9.92 -17.38
CA ARG A 500 18.30 -8.92 -16.43
C ARG A 500 19.43 -8.10 -15.85
N ARG A 501 19.23 -6.78 -15.74
CA ARG A 501 20.06 -5.93 -14.89
C ARG A 501 19.78 -6.24 -13.41
N SER A 502 20.81 -6.27 -12.59
CA SER A 502 20.72 -6.69 -11.18
C SER A 502 19.74 -5.85 -10.35
N ASN A 503 19.72 -4.53 -10.58
CA ASN A 503 18.84 -3.58 -9.89
C ASN A 503 17.46 -3.40 -10.52
N LEU A 504 17.11 -4.13 -11.60
CA LEU A 504 15.80 -4.01 -12.21
C LEU A 504 14.74 -4.65 -11.30
N VAL A 505 13.76 -3.83 -10.95
CA VAL A 505 12.55 -4.22 -10.24
C VAL A 505 11.39 -4.12 -11.25
N LEU A 506 10.77 -5.25 -11.57
CA LEU A 506 9.62 -5.28 -12.48
C LEU A 506 8.32 -5.14 -11.70
N ASN A 507 7.44 -4.26 -12.16
CA ASN A 507 6.12 -4.15 -11.58
C ASN A 507 5.31 -5.42 -11.89
N ALA A 508 4.96 -6.17 -10.84
CA ALA A 508 4.00 -7.25 -10.94
C ALA A 508 2.59 -6.65 -11.04
N PHE A 509 2.16 -6.35 -12.26
CA PHE A 509 0.78 -5.91 -12.51
C PHE A 509 -0.20 -6.97 -12.01
N ASP A 510 -1.26 -6.53 -11.32
CA ASP A 510 -2.27 -7.46 -10.80
C ASP A 510 -3.09 -8.09 -11.94
N ALA A 511 -3.68 -9.25 -11.68
CA ALA A 511 -4.50 -9.97 -12.66
C ALA A 511 -5.67 -9.12 -13.19
N PRO A 512 -6.38 -8.32 -12.37
CA PRO A 512 -7.44 -7.44 -12.85
C PRO A 512 -6.95 -6.36 -13.84
N THR A 513 -5.75 -5.82 -13.66
CA THR A 513 -5.18 -4.82 -14.57
C THR A 513 -4.82 -5.45 -15.92
N ASP A 514 -4.21 -6.63 -15.90
CA ASP A 514 -3.92 -7.42 -17.10
C ASP A 514 -5.20 -7.78 -17.87
N ASP A 515 -6.24 -8.25 -17.16
CA ASP A 515 -7.56 -8.56 -17.75
C ASP A 515 -8.21 -7.32 -18.40
N ARG A 516 -8.27 -6.19 -17.67
CA ARG A 516 -8.82 -4.94 -18.24
C ARG A 516 -8.07 -4.49 -19.49
N ALA A 517 -6.75 -4.58 -19.48
CA ALA A 517 -5.93 -4.24 -20.64
C ALA A 517 -6.25 -5.17 -21.82
N SER A 518 -6.33 -6.48 -21.58
CA SER A 518 -6.68 -7.49 -22.59
C SER A 518 -8.07 -7.25 -23.20
N ARG A 519 -9.08 -6.94 -22.37
CA ARG A 519 -10.44 -6.64 -22.84
C ARG A 519 -10.51 -5.35 -23.66
N SER A 520 -9.70 -4.35 -23.32
CA SER A 520 -9.64 -3.10 -24.10
C SER A 520 -9.09 -3.29 -25.52
N GLU A 521 -8.35 -4.38 -25.77
CA GLU A 521 -7.82 -4.71 -27.10
C GLU A 521 -8.84 -5.42 -27.99
N LEU A 522 -9.88 -6.02 -27.42
CA LEU A 522 -10.85 -6.86 -28.15
C LEU A 522 -11.43 -6.18 -29.40
N PRO A 523 -11.87 -4.91 -29.38
CA PRO A 523 -12.38 -4.24 -30.58
C PRO A 523 -11.32 -4.11 -31.68
N LEU A 524 -10.07 -3.86 -31.31
CA LEU A 524 -8.95 -3.77 -32.25
C LEU A 524 -8.64 -5.13 -32.86
N VAL A 525 -8.57 -6.19 -32.05
CA VAL A 525 -8.35 -7.57 -32.53
C VAL A 525 -9.47 -8.00 -33.47
N ALA A 526 -10.74 -7.74 -33.13
CA ALA A 526 -11.89 -8.04 -33.98
C ALA A 526 -11.85 -7.26 -35.30
N MET A 527 -11.48 -5.97 -35.28
CA MET A 527 -11.27 -5.17 -36.49
C MET A 527 -10.14 -5.74 -37.37
N VAL A 528 -9.02 -6.18 -36.78
CA VAL A 528 -7.92 -6.81 -37.53
C VAL A 528 -8.37 -8.14 -38.14
N LEU A 529 -9.11 -8.97 -37.39
CA LEU A 529 -9.67 -10.23 -37.91
C LEU A 529 -10.60 -9.98 -39.11
N ARG A 530 -11.50 -8.99 -39.02
CA ARG A 530 -12.35 -8.58 -40.15
C ARG A 530 -11.53 -8.22 -41.38
N ARG A 531 -10.46 -7.43 -41.20
CA ARG A 531 -9.55 -7.04 -42.30
C ARG A 531 -8.81 -8.23 -42.89
N LEU A 532 -8.33 -9.15 -42.07
CA LEU A 532 -7.64 -10.35 -42.52
C LEU A 532 -8.57 -11.27 -43.30
N ALA A 533 -9.77 -11.52 -42.77
CA ALA A 533 -10.78 -12.39 -43.37
C ALA A 533 -11.38 -11.82 -44.66
N ALA A 534 -11.43 -10.49 -44.82
CA ALA A 534 -11.97 -9.83 -46.00
C ALA A 534 -11.02 -9.82 -47.22
N LYS A 535 -9.76 -10.26 -47.08
CA LYS A 535 -8.85 -10.37 -48.21
C LYS A 535 -9.31 -11.48 -49.18
N PRO A 536 -9.15 -11.30 -50.51
CA PRO A 536 -9.43 -12.37 -51.48
C PRO A 536 -8.63 -13.65 -51.17
N GLU A 537 -7.35 -13.46 -50.85
CA GLU A 537 -6.42 -14.48 -50.38
C GLU A 537 -5.98 -14.13 -48.94
N PRO A 538 -6.74 -14.57 -47.92
CA PRO A 538 -6.39 -14.33 -46.53
C PRO A 538 -5.23 -15.22 -46.10
N ASP A 539 -4.33 -14.64 -45.31
CA ASP A 539 -3.34 -15.41 -44.57
C ASP A 539 -4.04 -16.21 -43.48
N ILE A 540 -4.34 -17.48 -43.76
CA ILE A 540 -5.08 -18.39 -42.89
C ILE A 540 -4.36 -18.58 -41.54
N ARG A 541 -3.03 -18.58 -41.51
CA ARG A 541 -2.26 -18.65 -40.25
C ARG A 541 -2.54 -17.40 -39.40
N ALA A 542 -2.55 -16.22 -40.02
CA ALA A 542 -2.90 -14.99 -39.32
C ALA A 542 -4.37 -14.99 -38.85
N VAL A 543 -5.31 -15.44 -39.69
CA VAL A 543 -6.74 -15.56 -39.33
C VAL A 543 -6.90 -16.49 -38.13
N TYR A 544 -6.31 -17.70 -38.17
CA TYR A 544 -6.36 -18.67 -37.08
C TYR A 544 -5.87 -18.06 -35.76
N LYS A 545 -4.68 -17.44 -35.76
CA LYS A 545 -4.10 -16.81 -34.57
C LYS A 545 -5.03 -15.73 -33.98
N HIS A 546 -5.74 -14.96 -34.82
CA HIS A 546 -6.66 -13.93 -34.34
C HIS A 546 -7.98 -14.50 -33.82
N VAL A 547 -8.50 -15.61 -34.38
CA VAL A 547 -9.66 -16.32 -33.81
C VAL A 547 -9.33 -16.82 -32.41
N VAL A 548 -8.20 -17.51 -32.24
CA VAL A 548 -7.74 -17.99 -30.93
C VAL A 548 -7.51 -16.84 -29.94
N LEU A 549 -6.98 -15.70 -30.41
CA LEU A 549 -6.79 -14.53 -29.56
C LEU A 549 -8.11 -13.96 -29.05
N ILE A 550 -9.15 -13.88 -29.89
CA ILE A 550 -10.48 -13.44 -29.45
C ILE A 550 -11.06 -14.43 -28.43
N MET A 551 -10.99 -15.74 -28.69
CA MET A 551 -11.42 -16.77 -27.74
C MET A 551 -10.72 -16.62 -26.39
N LYS A 552 -9.39 -16.41 -26.41
CA LYS A 552 -8.58 -16.20 -25.21
C LYS A 552 -8.99 -14.96 -24.43
N ILE A 553 -9.30 -13.84 -25.11
CA ILE A 553 -9.74 -12.61 -24.45
C ILE A 553 -11.11 -12.79 -23.78
N ILE A 554 -12.05 -13.49 -24.44
CA ILE A 554 -13.38 -13.78 -23.89
C ILE A 554 -13.27 -14.71 -22.68
N LEU A 555 -12.57 -15.84 -22.79
CA LEU A 555 -12.35 -16.76 -21.67
C LEU A 555 -11.70 -16.08 -20.46
N ARG A 556 -10.76 -15.16 -20.70
CA ARG A 556 -10.15 -14.36 -19.63
C ARG A 556 -11.16 -13.49 -18.90
N ALA A 557 -12.12 -12.89 -19.63
CA ALA A 557 -13.21 -12.13 -19.03
C ALA A 557 -14.07 -13.00 -18.10
N ASP A 558 -14.18 -14.30 -18.40
CA ASP A 558 -14.88 -15.30 -17.56
C ASP A 558 -14.00 -15.88 -16.44
N GLY A 559 -12.76 -15.39 -16.29
CA GLY A 559 -11.82 -15.83 -15.26
C GLY A 559 -10.96 -17.05 -15.64
N VAL A 560 -11.04 -17.53 -16.87
CA VAL A 560 -10.24 -18.66 -17.38
C VAL A 560 -9.00 -18.15 -18.12
N ASN A 561 -7.82 -18.37 -17.55
CA ASN A 561 -6.54 -17.93 -18.14
C ASN A 561 -5.73 -19.11 -18.67
N LEU A 562 -5.71 -19.27 -20.00
CA LEU A 562 -5.01 -20.35 -20.72
C LEU A 562 -4.05 -19.77 -21.75
N ASP A 563 -2.94 -20.45 -22.00
CA ASP A 563 -1.88 -19.98 -22.91
C ASP A 563 -1.75 -20.80 -24.19
N ALA A 564 -1.96 -22.12 -24.14
CA ALA A 564 -1.86 -22.98 -25.30
C ALA A 564 -3.10 -22.85 -26.21
N SER A 565 -2.89 -22.81 -27.53
CA SER A 565 -3.99 -22.64 -28.50
C SER A 565 -5.03 -23.76 -28.42
N GLU A 566 -4.61 -25.01 -28.19
CA GLU A 566 -5.55 -26.13 -28.03
C GLU A 566 -6.38 -26.04 -26.76
N GLU A 567 -5.77 -25.69 -25.64
CA GLU A 567 -6.47 -25.52 -24.37
C GLU A 567 -7.51 -24.40 -24.49
N VAL A 568 -7.13 -23.27 -25.08
CA VAL A 568 -8.05 -22.15 -25.36
C VAL A 568 -9.21 -22.60 -26.23
N ARG A 569 -8.95 -23.33 -27.31
CA ARG A 569 -9.97 -23.82 -28.24
C ARG A 569 -10.97 -24.74 -27.52
N LEU A 570 -10.48 -25.75 -26.82
CA LEU A 570 -11.32 -26.72 -26.10
C LEU A 570 -12.14 -26.06 -24.98
N ALA A 571 -11.52 -25.18 -24.20
CA ALA A 571 -12.20 -24.45 -23.13
C ALA A 571 -13.28 -23.51 -23.68
N PHE A 572 -13.01 -22.84 -24.81
CA PHE A 572 -13.96 -21.93 -25.44
C PHE A 572 -15.19 -22.68 -25.96
N THR A 573 -14.99 -23.76 -26.73
CA THR A 573 -16.10 -24.58 -27.25
C THR A 573 -16.96 -25.18 -26.13
N THR A 574 -16.35 -25.51 -24.99
CA THR A 574 -17.07 -26.04 -23.82
C THR A 574 -17.85 -24.95 -23.09
N SER A 575 -17.28 -23.75 -22.94
CA SER A 575 -17.86 -22.68 -22.12
C SER A 575 -18.83 -21.78 -22.89
N HIS A 576 -18.70 -21.72 -24.22
CA HIS A 576 -19.53 -20.92 -25.13
C HIS A 576 -20.11 -21.78 -26.27
N PRO A 577 -20.95 -22.79 -25.97
CA PRO A 577 -21.51 -23.67 -27.00
C PRO A 577 -22.33 -22.89 -28.04
N ASP A 578 -22.97 -21.79 -27.64
CA ASP A 578 -23.79 -20.93 -28.51
C ASP A 578 -22.99 -20.21 -29.60
N ALA A 579 -21.67 -20.13 -29.47
CA ALA A 579 -20.80 -19.58 -30.52
C ALA A 579 -20.67 -20.53 -31.73
N ASP A 580 -20.97 -21.83 -31.55
CA ASP A 580 -20.96 -22.88 -32.58
C ASP A 580 -19.67 -22.90 -33.43
N ILE A 581 -18.51 -22.65 -32.82
CA ILE A 581 -17.26 -22.51 -33.55
C ILE A 581 -16.61 -23.87 -33.80
N ASP A 582 -16.50 -24.23 -35.08
CA ASP A 582 -15.64 -25.33 -35.55
C ASP A 582 -14.29 -24.79 -36.01
N LEU A 583 -13.32 -24.73 -35.09
CA LEU A 583 -11.92 -24.42 -35.39
C LEU A 583 -11.11 -25.73 -35.40
N PRO A 584 -10.33 -26.04 -36.46
CA PRO A 584 -9.48 -27.22 -36.50
C PRO A 584 -8.39 -27.17 -35.41
N ALA A 585 -7.80 -28.32 -35.06
CA ALA A 585 -6.68 -28.34 -34.13
C ALA A 585 -5.44 -27.67 -34.75
N VAL A 586 -4.61 -27.04 -33.91
CA VAL A 586 -3.38 -26.37 -34.32
C VAL A 586 -2.44 -27.29 -35.07
N THR A 587 -2.40 -28.57 -34.70
CA THR A 587 -1.56 -29.59 -35.35
C THR A 587 -1.98 -29.84 -36.80
N GLU A 588 -3.28 -29.75 -37.11
CA GLU A 588 -3.81 -29.90 -38.47
C GLU A 588 -3.42 -28.71 -39.34
N VAL A 589 -3.43 -27.51 -38.77
CA VAL A 589 -3.08 -26.28 -39.51
C VAL A 589 -1.60 -25.92 -39.44
N SER A 590 -0.78 -26.67 -38.71
CA SER A 590 0.68 -26.47 -38.63
C SER A 590 1.49 -27.35 -39.59
N ASP A 591 0.91 -28.40 -40.18
CA ASP A 591 1.58 -29.29 -41.13
C ASP A 591 1.80 -28.60 -42.49
N ASP A 592 3.00 -28.64 -43.06
CA ASP A 592 3.34 -27.99 -44.34
C ASP A 592 2.34 -28.22 -45.50
N ARG A 593 1.52 -29.28 -45.43
CA ARG A 593 0.45 -29.60 -46.40
C ARG A 593 -0.81 -28.74 -46.26
N TRP A 594 -1.03 -28.06 -45.13
CA TRP A 594 -2.27 -27.31 -44.87
C TRP A 594 -2.52 -26.20 -45.90
N ARG A 595 -1.46 -25.61 -46.47
CA ARG A 595 -1.55 -24.54 -47.48
C ARG A 595 -2.22 -25.00 -48.78
N GLN A 596 -2.32 -26.31 -48.99
CA GLN A 596 -2.97 -26.93 -50.15
C GLN A 596 -4.34 -27.52 -49.80
N ASP A 597 -4.76 -27.42 -48.53
CA ASP A 597 -6.04 -27.95 -48.04
C ASP A 597 -7.11 -26.84 -48.01
N GLU A 598 -7.94 -26.82 -49.06
CA GLU A 598 -9.07 -25.89 -49.17
C GLU A 598 -10.13 -26.10 -48.09
N SER A 599 -10.29 -27.34 -47.59
CA SER A 599 -11.26 -27.68 -46.55
C SER A 599 -10.86 -27.08 -45.20
N LEU A 600 -9.59 -27.24 -44.81
CA LEU A 600 -9.05 -26.60 -43.60
C LEU A 600 -9.13 -25.06 -43.68
N SER A 601 -8.79 -24.50 -44.84
CA SER A 601 -8.91 -23.07 -45.09
C SER A 601 -10.35 -22.56 -44.96
N HIS A 602 -11.32 -23.31 -45.46
CA HIS A 602 -12.74 -22.99 -45.34
C HIS A 602 -13.22 -23.04 -43.88
N ARG A 603 -12.82 -24.08 -43.11
CA ARG A 603 -13.17 -24.20 -41.68
C ARG A 603 -12.65 -23.01 -40.87
N VAL A 604 -11.38 -22.61 -41.07
CA VAL A 604 -10.81 -21.45 -40.36
C VAL A 604 -11.54 -20.13 -40.71
N ARG A 605 -11.92 -19.93 -41.98
CA ARG A 605 -12.73 -18.76 -42.38
C ARG A 605 -14.13 -18.81 -41.77
N GLY A 606 -14.76 -19.98 -41.73
CA GLY A 606 -16.05 -20.20 -41.06
C GLY A 606 -15.99 -19.86 -39.57
N ALA A 607 -14.95 -20.35 -38.88
CA ALA A 607 -14.70 -20.01 -37.48
C ALA A 607 -14.51 -18.50 -37.27
N ALA A 608 -13.80 -17.81 -38.17
CA ALA A 608 -13.65 -16.37 -38.12
C ALA A 608 -14.99 -15.62 -38.26
N ALA A 609 -15.87 -16.06 -39.14
CA ALA A 609 -17.20 -15.47 -39.28
C ALA A 609 -18.05 -15.69 -38.02
N LYS A 610 -18.04 -16.90 -37.47
CA LYS A 610 -18.82 -17.25 -36.27
C LYS A 610 -18.33 -16.52 -35.02
N ILE A 611 -17.01 -16.43 -34.77
CA ILE A 611 -16.49 -15.69 -33.61
C ILE A 611 -16.81 -14.19 -33.69
N LEU A 612 -16.80 -13.60 -34.89
CA LEU A 612 -17.17 -12.20 -35.09
C LEU A 612 -18.66 -11.98 -34.86
N ALA A 613 -19.52 -12.87 -35.36
CA ALA A 613 -20.96 -12.83 -35.11
C ALA A 613 -21.28 -12.99 -33.63
N TYR A 614 -20.60 -13.92 -32.95
CA TYR A 614 -20.72 -14.11 -31.50
C TYR A 614 -20.30 -12.85 -30.74
N HIS A 615 -19.15 -12.26 -31.09
CA HIS A 615 -18.69 -11.00 -30.52
C HIS A 615 -19.70 -9.87 -30.67
N ASP A 616 -20.37 -9.76 -31.83
CA ASP A 616 -21.30 -8.67 -32.11
C ASP A 616 -22.62 -8.76 -31.30
N VAL A 617 -22.95 -9.93 -30.75
CA VAL A 617 -24.09 -10.11 -29.85
C VAL A 617 -23.71 -10.10 -28.36
N LEU A 618 -22.41 -10.14 -28.02
CA LEU A 618 -21.93 -10.02 -26.64
C LEU A 618 -22.27 -8.63 -26.08
N GLY A 619 -23.12 -8.59 -25.06
CA GLY A 619 -23.53 -7.34 -24.39
C GLY A 619 -24.80 -6.69 -24.96
N CYS A 620 -25.42 -7.27 -25.99
CA CYS A 620 -26.78 -6.90 -26.38
C CYS A 620 -27.75 -7.45 -25.33
N SER A 621 -28.36 -6.58 -24.51
CA SER A 621 -29.53 -7.00 -23.74
C SER A 621 -30.61 -7.35 -24.75
N VAL A 622 -31.00 -8.61 -24.83
CA VAL A 622 -32.26 -8.97 -25.48
C VAL A 622 -33.32 -8.23 -24.67
N ALA A 623 -33.88 -7.15 -25.22
CA ALA A 623 -35.06 -6.54 -24.64
C ALA A 623 -36.06 -7.68 -24.52
N SER A 624 -36.38 -8.08 -23.28
CA SER A 624 -37.38 -9.10 -23.03
C SER A 624 -38.64 -8.60 -23.72
N ASN A 625 -39.02 -9.26 -24.81
CA ASN A 625 -40.34 -9.16 -25.41
C ASN A 625 -41.33 -9.59 -24.33
N THR A 626 -41.69 -8.63 -23.49
CA THR A 626 -42.81 -8.73 -22.59
C THR A 626 -44.01 -8.74 -23.53
N PRO A 627 -44.82 -9.81 -23.58
CA PRO A 627 -46.01 -9.80 -24.41
C PRO A 627 -46.82 -8.57 -23.98
N GLN A 628 -47.17 -7.71 -24.94
CA GLN A 628 -48.22 -6.74 -24.73
C GLN A 628 -49.47 -7.57 -24.40
N THR A 629 -49.81 -7.66 -23.11
CA THR A 629 -51.14 -8.09 -22.71
C THR A 629 -52.11 -7.10 -23.35
N GLU A 630 -52.87 -7.64 -24.29
CA GLU A 630 -53.99 -7.01 -24.94
C GLU A 630 -54.96 -6.41 -23.92
N GLY A 631 -55.67 -5.39 -24.40
CA GLY A 631 -56.41 -4.44 -23.59
C GLY A 631 -57.40 -5.07 -22.64
N SER A 632 -57.48 -4.47 -21.46
CA SER A 632 -58.69 -4.50 -20.66
C SER A 632 -59.79 -3.76 -21.43
N ASP A 633 -60.75 -4.51 -21.96
CA ASP A 633 -62.10 -4.00 -22.21
C ASP A 633 -63.09 -4.70 -21.25
N LEU A 634 -63.56 -3.90 -20.30
CA LEU A 634 -64.92 -3.86 -19.74
C LEU A 634 -65.49 -5.07 -18.95
N ARG A 635 -65.47 -4.98 -17.61
CA ARG A 635 -66.65 -4.80 -16.72
C ARG A 635 -66.33 -5.02 -15.25
#